data_AF-A0A7Z7YSP2-F1
#
_entry.id   AF-A0A7Z7YSP2-F1
#
_cell.length_a   1.000
_cell.length_b   1.000
_cell.length_c   1.000
_cell.angle_alpha   90.00
_cell.angle_beta   90.00
_cell.angle_gamma   90.00
#
_symmetry.space_group_name_H-M   'P 1'
#
loop_
_entity.id
_entity.type
_entity.pdbx_description
1 polymer ?
#
loop_
_entity_poly.entity_id
_entity_poly.type
_entity_poly.pdbx_seq_one_letter_code
_entity_poly.pdbx_strand_id
1 'polypeptide(L)'
;NGTIDCLIGTHALIQDDVVFNNVGLVITDEQHRFGVNQRQILREKGAMTNVLFMTATPIPRTLAISVFGEMDVSSIKQLPKGRKPIKTSWAKHEQYDQVLAQMSNELKKGRQAYVICPLIESSEHLEDVQNVVALYESFQSDYDNDKVGLLHGKMSAEDKDQVMQKFSDHEIY
;
A
#
# COMPACT_ATOMS: atom_id res chain seq x y z
N ASN A 1 -15.76 29.18 2.29
CA ASN A 1 -16.79 29.77 3.19
C ASN A 1 -16.64 29.37 4.66
N GLY A 2 -15.59 28.62 5.06
CA GLY A 2 -15.31 28.34 6.47
C GLY A 2 -16.32 27.43 7.17
N THR A 3 -17.14 26.69 6.42
CA THR A 3 -18.17 25.78 6.94
C THR A 3 -17.70 24.34 7.10
N ILE A 4 -16.45 24.05 6.73
CA ILE A 4 -15.86 22.71 6.76
C ILE A 4 -14.73 22.73 7.79
N ASP A 5 -14.90 21.96 8.86
CA ASP A 5 -13.92 21.87 9.95
C ASP A 5 -12.89 20.75 9.73
N CYS A 6 -13.27 19.69 8.99
CA CYS A 6 -12.39 18.57 8.65
C CYS A 6 -12.58 18.19 7.18
N LEU A 7 -11.47 18.09 6.46
CA LEU A 7 -11.44 17.70 5.05
C LEU A 7 -10.45 16.55 4.89
N ILE A 8 -10.92 15.47 4.27
CA ILE A 8 -10.11 14.29 3.95
C ILE A 8 -10.08 14.15 2.44
N GLY A 9 -8.89 13.98 1.88
CA GLY A 9 -8.72 13.83 0.44
C GLY A 9 -7.31 13.46 0.08
N THR A 10 -7.08 13.28 -1.22
CA THR A 10 -5.79 12.90 -1.77
C THR A 10 -4.97 14.15 -2.13
N HIS A 11 -3.94 13.97 -2.97
CA HIS A 11 -3.12 15.05 -3.52
C HIS A 11 -3.92 16.18 -4.20
N ALA A 12 -5.17 15.93 -4.60
CA ALA A 12 -6.07 16.95 -5.16
C ALA A 12 -6.24 18.17 -4.22
N LEU A 13 -6.16 17.99 -2.91
CA LEU A 13 -6.30 19.07 -1.93
C LEU A 13 -5.11 20.06 -1.90
N ILE A 14 -3.98 19.69 -2.53
CA ILE A 14 -2.74 20.48 -2.54
C ILE A 14 -2.62 21.31 -3.83
N GLN A 15 -3.54 21.16 -4.79
CA GLN A 15 -3.53 21.93 -6.03
C GLN A 15 -3.74 23.44 -5.76
N ASP A 16 -3.21 24.28 -6.65
CA ASP A 16 -3.15 25.74 -6.46
C ASP A 16 -4.53 26.42 -6.42
N ASP A 17 -5.53 25.80 -7.03
CA ASP A 17 -6.93 26.25 -7.08
C ASP A 17 -7.71 26.00 -5.78
N VAL A 18 -7.19 25.16 -4.89
CA VAL A 18 -7.82 24.87 -3.60
C VAL A 18 -7.39 25.91 -2.55
N VAL A 19 -8.28 26.85 -2.25
CA VAL A 19 -8.07 27.90 -1.25
C VAL A 19 -8.70 27.52 0.09
N PHE A 20 -7.88 27.51 1.14
CA PHE A 20 -8.32 27.28 2.51
C PHE A 20 -8.50 28.61 3.24
N ASN A 21 -9.48 28.68 4.14
CA ASN A 21 -9.76 29.92 4.88
C ASN A 21 -8.83 30.08 6.11
N ASN A 22 -8.73 29.03 6.93
CA ASN A 22 -7.87 29.01 8.11
C ASN A 22 -7.53 27.56 8.46
N VAL A 23 -6.29 27.13 8.21
CA VAL A 23 -5.84 25.76 8.48
C VAL A 23 -4.97 25.74 9.72
N GLY A 24 -5.45 25.10 10.79
CA GLY A 24 -4.69 24.96 12.04
C GLY A 24 -3.81 23.70 12.08
N LEU A 25 -4.22 22.64 11.38
CA LEU A 25 -3.57 21.33 11.39
C LEU A 25 -3.68 20.63 10.04
N VAL A 26 -2.58 20.04 9.59
CA VAL A 26 -2.52 19.17 8.41
C VAL A 26 -1.94 17.83 8.85
N ILE A 27 -2.68 16.75 8.60
CA ILE A 27 -2.21 15.38 8.83
C ILE A 27 -1.99 14.74 7.49
N THR A 28 -0.84 14.07 7.35
CA THR A 28 -0.51 13.32 6.14
C THR A 28 -0.04 11.92 6.48
N ASP A 29 -0.46 10.94 5.69
CA ASP A 29 -0.12 9.53 5.87
C ASP A 29 0.67 9.01 4.65
N GLU A 30 1.59 8.08 4.90
CA GLU A 30 2.49 7.42 3.93
C GLU A 30 3.19 8.32 2.90
N GLN A 31 4.10 9.14 3.41
CA GLN A 31 4.69 10.30 2.72
C GLN A 31 5.88 10.03 1.77
N HIS A 32 6.01 8.85 1.17
CA HIS A 32 7.10 8.64 0.19
C HIS A 32 6.94 9.47 -1.10
N ARG A 33 5.78 10.08 -1.34
CA ARG A 33 5.46 10.83 -2.57
C ARG A 33 5.29 12.35 -2.41
N PHE A 34 5.35 12.87 -1.19
CA PHE A 34 5.17 14.29 -0.93
C PHE A 34 6.54 14.95 -0.73
N GLY A 35 7.08 15.48 -1.83
CA GLY A 35 8.38 16.14 -1.85
C GLY A 35 8.42 17.45 -1.05
N VAL A 36 9.62 18.01 -0.90
CA VAL A 36 9.88 19.28 -0.20
C VAL A 36 8.96 20.42 -0.68
N ASN A 37 8.69 20.50 -1.99
CA ASN A 37 7.86 21.55 -2.58
C ASN A 37 6.40 21.55 -2.11
N GLN A 38 5.80 20.38 -1.88
CA GLN A 38 4.40 20.33 -1.41
C GLN A 38 4.28 20.74 0.06
N ARG A 39 5.37 20.62 0.84
CA ARG A 39 5.43 21.13 2.22
C ARG A 39 5.44 22.65 2.26
N GLN A 40 6.10 23.28 1.29
CA GLN A 40 6.10 24.74 1.13
C GLN A 40 4.68 25.22 0.82
N ILE A 41 3.97 24.59 -0.12
CA ILE A 41 2.59 24.94 -0.48
C ILE A 41 1.65 24.85 0.74
N LEU A 42 1.76 23.80 1.56
CA LEU A 42 0.90 23.65 2.76
C LEU A 42 1.22 24.66 3.86
N ARG A 43 2.49 25.08 3.99
CA ARG A 43 2.91 26.15 4.90
C ARG A 43 2.50 27.54 4.39
N GLU A 44 2.50 27.75 3.08
CA GLU A 44 2.10 29.02 2.46
C GLU A 44 0.58 29.23 2.47
N LYS A 45 -0.21 28.14 2.53
CA LYS A 45 -1.68 28.18 2.62
C LYS A 45 -2.23 28.56 4.01
N GLY A 46 -1.38 28.79 5.03
CA GLY A 46 -1.81 29.23 6.36
C GLY A 46 -0.65 29.72 7.24
N ALA A 47 -0.81 30.86 7.90
CA ALA A 47 0.29 31.59 8.54
C ALA A 47 1.01 30.86 9.70
N MET A 48 0.47 29.76 10.25
CA MET A 48 1.06 28.97 11.35
C MET A 48 0.48 27.54 11.39
N THR A 49 0.43 26.83 10.25
CA THR A 49 -0.17 25.50 10.18
C THR A 49 0.69 24.44 10.90
N ASN A 50 0.11 23.72 11.87
CA ASN A 50 0.75 22.54 12.46
C ASN A 50 0.72 21.39 11.45
N VAL A 51 1.81 20.64 11.33
CA VAL A 51 1.88 19.51 10.38
C VAL A 51 2.28 18.23 11.10
N LEU A 52 1.47 17.20 10.96
CA LEU A 52 1.74 15.85 11.44
C LEU A 52 1.96 14.91 10.25
N PHE A 53 3.15 14.32 10.21
CA PHE A 53 3.51 13.29 9.24
C PHE A 53 3.43 11.92 9.91
N MET A 54 2.67 11.00 9.32
CA MET A 54 2.54 9.62 9.76
C MET A 54 3.04 8.69 8.65
N THR A 55 3.67 7.59 9.06
CA THR A 55 4.04 6.48 8.16
C THR A 55 4.06 5.19 8.98
N ALA A 56 3.60 4.10 8.40
CA ALA A 56 3.74 2.77 8.99
C ALA A 56 5.13 2.17 8.72
N THR A 57 5.87 2.71 7.74
CA THR A 57 7.23 2.24 7.43
C THR A 57 8.26 2.88 8.38
N PRO A 58 9.02 2.08 9.15
CA PRO A 58 10.05 2.64 10.02
C PRO A 58 11.15 3.30 9.19
N ILE A 59 11.20 4.63 9.19
CA ILE A 59 12.27 5.37 8.52
C ILE A 59 13.53 5.29 9.40
N PRO A 60 14.70 4.89 8.84
CA PRO A 60 15.95 4.91 9.58
C PRO A 60 16.18 6.29 10.20
N ARG A 61 16.54 6.33 11.48
CA ARG A 61 16.65 7.60 12.23
C ARG A 61 17.57 8.62 11.56
N THR A 62 18.65 8.15 10.93
CA THR A 62 19.60 9.00 10.20
C THR A 62 18.97 9.63 8.95
N LEU A 63 18.15 8.89 8.20
CA LEU A 63 17.37 9.43 7.09
C LEU A 63 16.29 10.38 7.59
N ALA A 64 15.66 10.08 8.73
CA ALA A 64 14.65 10.96 9.30
C ALA A 64 15.21 12.35 9.62
N ILE A 65 16.40 12.44 10.23
CA ILE A 65 17.05 13.73 10.54
C ILE A 65 17.35 14.52 9.26
N SER A 66 17.84 13.86 8.20
CA SER A 66 18.15 14.55 6.94
C SER A 66 16.91 14.96 6.14
N VAL A 67 15.86 14.12 6.13
CA VAL A 67 14.63 14.34 5.33
C VAL A 67 13.65 15.27 6.03
N PHE A 68 13.60 15.22 7.35
CA PHE A 68 12.66 15.96 8.19
C PHE A 68 13.29 17.09 9.00
N GLY A 69 14.61 17.25 8.96
CA GLY A 69 15.34 18.41 9.46
C GLY A 69 15.01 18.73 10.92
N GLU A 70 14.32 19.85 11.13
CA GLU A 70 13.94 20.40 12.44
C GLU A 70 12.64 19.81 13.03
N MET A 71 12.02 18.81 12.41
CA MET A 71 10.80 18.20 12.95
C MET A 71 11.09 17.19 14.05
N ASP A 72 10.34 17.28 15.16
CA ASP A 72 10.37 16.28 16.22
C ASP A 72 9.83 14.94 15.70
N VAL A 73 10.63 13.87 15.84
CA VAL A 73 10.26 12.52 15.40
C VAL A 73 9.81 11.69 16.59
N SER A 74 8.55 11.26 16.58
CA SER A 74 8.02 10.29 17.52
C SER A 74 7.90 8.91 16.86
N SER A 75 8.20 7.84 17.60
CA SER A 75 8.12 6.46 17.09
C SER A 75 7.33 5.57 18.05
N ILE A 76 6.32 4.87 17.52
CA ILE A 76 5.51 3.91 18.28
C ILE A 76 6.06 2.50 18.00
N LYS A 77 6.75 1.92 18.98
CA LYS A 77 7.39 0.60 18.84
C LYS A 77 6.50 -0.56 19.30
N GLN A 78 5.46 -0.27 20.07
CA GLN A 78 4.61 -1.29 20.67
C GLN A 78 3.53 -1.71 19.67
N LEU A 79 3.37 -3.01 19.52
CA LEU A 79 2.29 -3.58 18.73
C LEU A 79 0.97 -3.54 19.53
N PRO A 80 -0.19 -3.44 18.86
CA PRO A 80 -1.48 -3.56 19.52
C PRO A 80 -1.59 -4.87 20.33
N LYS A 81 -2.24 -4.82 21.49
CA LYS A 81 -2.49 -6.01 22.31
C LYS A 81 -3.26 -7.06 21.51
N GLY A 82 -2.83 -8.32 21.61
CA GLY A 82 -3.48 -9.44 20.92
C GLY A 82 -2.98 -9.72 19.50
N ARG A 83 -2.01 -8.95 18.98
CA ARG A 83 -1.39 -9.25 17.68
C ARG A 83 -0.60 -10.55 17.75
N LYS A 84 -1.02 -11.56 16.98
CA LYS A 84 -0.31 -12.84 16.86
C LYS A 84 0.93 -12.66 15.98
N PRO A 85 2.07 -13.30 16.31
CA PRO A 85 3.25 -13.25 15.46
C PRO A 85 2.96 -13.91 14.11
N ILE A 86 3.46 -13.29 13.04
CA ILE A 86 3.40 -13.85 11.69
C ILE A 86 4.44 -14.98 11.63
N LYS A 87 4.02 -16.16 11.16
CA LYS A 87 4.94 -17.26 10.87
C LYS A 87 5.52 -17.02 9.48
N THR A 88 6.83 -16.76 9.41
CA THR A 88 7.54 -16.54 8.16
C THR A 88 8.42 -17.76 7.86
N SER A 89 8.36 -18.26 6.63
CA SER A 89 9.22 -19.32 6.13
C SER A 89 9.81 -18.93 4.79
N TRP A 90 10.99 -19.46 4.51
CA TRP A 90 11.64 -19.37 3.21
C TRP A 90 11.67 -20.75 2.57
N ALA A 91 11.36 -20.81 1.29
CA ALA A 91 11.33 -22.05 0.51
C ALA A 91 12.10 -21.83 -0.80
N LYS A 92 12.74 -22.89 -1.29
CA LYS A 92 13.37 -22.89 -2.61
C LYS A 92 12.35 -23.16 -3.71
N HIS A 93 12.74 -22.92 -4.95
CA HIS A 93 11.90 -23.18 -6.12
C HIS A 93 11.48 -24.65 -6.23
N GLU A 94 12.32 -25.61 -5.84
CA GLU A 94 11.97 -27.04 -5.86
C GLU A 94 10.87 -27.40 -4.84
N GLN A 95 10.58 -26.50 -3.88
CA GLN A 95 9.53 -26.66 -2.88
C GLN A 95 8.26 -25.88 -3.25
N TYR A 96 8.17 -25.38 -4.48
CA TYR A 96 7.03 -24.57 -4.94
C TYR A 96 5.69 -25.29 -4.74
N ASP A 97 5.59 -26.57 -5.13
CA ASP A 97 4.38 -27.36 -4.94
C ASP A 97 3.99 -27.52 -3.46
N GLN A 98 4.99 -27.58 -2.57
CA GLN A 98 4.75 -27.63 -1.13
C GLN A 98 4.13 -26.31 -0.63
N VAL A 99 4.60 -25.16 -1.14
CA VAL A 99 4.05 -23.85 -0.81
C VAL A 99 2.61 -23.73 -1.33
N LEU A 100 2.35 -24.16 -2.57
CA LEU A 100 1.00 -24.18 -3.14
C LEU A 100 0.05 -25.07 -2.34
N ALA A 101 0.49 -26.26 -1.91
CA ALA A 101 -0.30 -27.14 -1.07
C ALA A 101 -0.61 -26.50 0.30
N GLN A 102 0.33 -25.78 0.90
CA GLN A 102 0.11 -25.04 2.14
C GLN A 102 -0.92 -23.92 1.95
N MET A 103 -0.78 -23.13 0.88
CA MET A 103 -1.73 -22.09 0.52
C MET A 103 -3.13 -22.67 0.32
N SER A 104 -3.26 -23.73 -0.49
CA SER A 104 -4.52 -24.45 -0.72
C SER A 104 -5.19 -24.91 0.58
N ASN A 105 -4.41 -25.41 1.55
CA ASN A 105 -4.94 -25.83 2.85
C ASN A 105 -5.43 -24.66 3.70
N GLU A 106 -4.85 -23.48 3.57
CA GLU A 106 -5.34 -22.27 4.23
C GLU A 106 -6.59 -21.72 3.55
N LEU A 107 -6.65 -21.73 2.22
CA LEU A 107 -7.84 -21.35 1.44
C LEU A 107 -9.05 -22.22 1.80
N LYS A 108 -8.88 -23.54 1.94
CA LYS A 108 -9.94 -24.47 2.40
C LYS A 108 -10.50 -24.16 3.78
N LYS A 109 -9.80 -23.37 4.60
CA LYS A 109 -10.27 -22.90 5.92
C LYS A 109 -11.07 -21.60 5.83
N GLY A 110 -11.42 -21.15 4.63
CA GLY A 110 -12.12 -19.88 4.38
C GLY A 110 -11.21 -18.66 4.57
N ARG A 111 -9.91 -18.81 4.32
CA ARG A 111 -8.95 -17.70 4.33
C ARG A 111 -8.63 -17.26 2.92
N GLN A 112 -7.96 -16.13 2.81
CA GLN A 112 -7.52 -15.55 1.54
C GLN A 112 -6.00 -15.47 1.50
N ALA A 113 -5.44 -15.44 0.30
CA ALA A 113 -4.01 -15.41 0.04
C ALA A 113 -3.65 -14.23 -0.88
N TYR A 114 -2.49 -13.64 -0.62
CA TYR A 114 -1.85 -12.71 -1.53
C TYR A 114 -0.63 -13.38 -2.15
N VAL A 115 -0.55 -13.37 -3.48
CA VAL A 115 0.62 -13.81 -4.23
C VAL A 115 1.25 -12.60 -4.92
N ILE A 116 2.46 -12.27 -4.52
CA ILE A 116 3.16 -11.07 -4.99
C ILE A 116 4.22 -11.50 -5.99
N CYS A 117 4.07 -11.04 -7.23
CA CYS A 117 5.06 -11.23 -8.28
C CYS A 117 5.80 -9.90 -8.56
N PRO A 118 7.14 -9.91 -8.63
CA PRO A 118 7.91 -8.68 -8.87
C PRO A 118 7.78 -8.12 -10.30
N LEU A 119 7.36 -8.92 -11.29
CA LEU A 119 7.26 -8.48 -12.69
C LEU A 119 5.83 -8.56 -13.25
N ILE A 120 5.45 -7.50 -13.97
CA ILE A 120 4.16 -7.41 -14.70
C ILE A 120 4.26 -8.08 -16.08
N GLU A 121 5.43 -8.04 -16.72
CA GLU A 121 5.70 -8.62 -18.03
C GLU A 121 7.08 -9.30 -18.03
N SER A 122 7.29 -10.28 -18.91
CA SER A 122 8.59 -10.93 -19.10
C SER A 122 9.65 -9.89 -19.49
N SER A 123 10.76 -9.87 -18.78
CA SER A 123 11.91 -9.01 -19.07
C SER A 123 12.99 -9.81 -19.79
N GLU A 124 13.57 -9.28 -20.87
CA GLU A 124 14.71 -9.88 -21.59
C GLU A 124 15.95 -10.11 -20.69
N HIS A 125 16.01 -9.49 -19.51
CA HIS A 125 17.12 -9.61 -18.56
C HIS A 125 16.82 -10.51 -17.36
N LEU A 126 15.58 -10.99 -17.22
CA LEU A 126 15.12 -11.81 -16.09
C LEU A 126 14.23 -12.94 -16.61
N GLU A 127 14.85 -13.86 -17.38
CA GLU A 127 14.17 -15.02 -17.95
C GLU A 127 13.58 -15.95 -16.86
N ASP A 128 14.16 -15.96 -15.65
CA ASP A 128 13.75 -16.81 -14.53
C ASP A 128 12.61 -16.25 -13.67
N VAL A 129 12.07 -15.07 -14.01
CA VAL A 129 11.03 -14.41 -13.21
C VAL A 129 9.68 -14.54 -13.90
N GLN A 130 8.78 -15.31 -13.29
CA GLN A 130 7.43 -15.53 -13.80
C GLN A 130 6.69 -14.19 -13.99
N ASN A 131 6.02 -14.02 -15.12
CA ASN A 131 5.12 -12.90 -15.37
C ASN A 131 3.83 -13.09 -14.55
N VAL A 132 3.34 -12.03 -13.90
CA VAL A 132 2.05 -12.04 -13.16
C VAL A 132 0.88 -12.59 -13.97
N VAL A 133 0.82 -12.35 -15.28
CA VAL A 133 -0.23 -12.85 -16.17
C VAL A 133 -0.14 -14.37 -16.34
N ALA A 134 1.06 -14.90 -16.60
CA ALA A 134 1.25 -16.35 -16.73
C ALA A 134 0.99 -17.08 -15.41
N LEU A 135 1.40 -16.48 -14.29
CA LEU A 135 1.10 -17.00 -12.95
C LEU A 135 -0.41 -16.97 -12.68
N TYR A 136 -1.09 -15.90 -13.08
CA TYR A 136 -2.54 -15.78 -12.96
C TYR A 136 -3.27 -16.85 -13.79
N GLU A 137 -2.89 -17.07 -15.04
CA GLU A 137 -3.47 -18.12 -15.90
C GLU A 137 -3.25 -19.52 -15.33
N SER A 138 -2.06 -19.79 -14.76
CA SER A 138 -1.79 -21.04 -14.04
C SER A 138 -2.73 -21.19 -12.85
N PHE A 139 -2.90 -20.13 -12.05
CA PHE A 139 -3.77 -20.16 -10.88
C PHE A 139 -5.25 -20.28 -11.25
N GLN A 140 -5.70 -19.67 -12.34
CA GLN A 140 -7.07 -19.86 -12.86
C GLN A 140 -7.33 -21.30 -13.35
N SER A 141 -6.27 -22.03 -13.70
CA SER A 141 -6.35 -23.45 -14.08
C SER A 141 -6.34 -24.37 -12.85
N ASP A 142 -5.54 -24.02 -11.84
CA ASP A 142 -5.37 -24.80 -10.61
C ASP A 142 -6.48 -24.56 -9.57
N TYR A 143 -7.07 -23.36 -9.59
CA TYR A 143 -8.14 -22.90 -8.71
C TYR A 143 -9.32 -22.45 -9.56
N ASP A 144 -10.55 -22.66 -9.09
CA ASP A 144 -11.76 -22.23 -9.82
C ASP A 144 -11.61 -20.81 -10.39
N ASN A 145 -11.76 -20.69 -11.70
CA ASN A 145 -11.39 -19.53 -12.50
C ASN A 145 -11.95 -18.20 -11.94
N ASP A 146 -13.15 -18.25 -11.38
CA ASP A 146 -13.88 -17.09 -10.83
C ASP A 146 -13.39 -16.63 -9.45
N LYS A 147 -12.42 -17.33 -8.86
CA LYS A 147 -11.93 -17.11 -7.49
C LYS A 147 -10.56 -16.46 -7.41
N VAL A 148 -9.86 -16.31 -8.52
CA VAL A 148 -8.55 -15.67 -8.59
C VAL A 148 -8.69 -14.25 -9.13
N GLY A 149 -8.08 -13.26 -8.47
CA GLY A 149 -8.04 -11.88 -8.96
C GLY A 149 -6.65 -11.45 -9.39
N LEU A 150 -6.58 -10.65 -10.45
CA LEU A 150 -5.34 -10.02 -10.93
C LEU A 150 -5.31 -8.55 -10.54
N LEU A 151 -4.19 -8.09 -9.95
CA LEU A 151 -3.96 -6.68 -9.67
C LEU A 151 -2.54 -6.30 -10.07
N HIS A 152 -2.38 -5.38 -11.02
CA HIS A 152 -1.07 -4.85 -11.43
C HIS A 152 -1.09 -3.36 -11.77
N GLY A 153 0.11 -2.76 -11.83
CA GLY A 153 0.31 -1.32 -12.01
C GLY A 153 -0.39 -0.71 -13.23
N LYS A 154 -0.47 -1.42 -14.36
CA LYS A 154 -1.07 -0.94 -15.62
C LYS A 154 -2.61 -0.91 -15.64
N MET A 155 -3.30 -1.44 -14.63
CA MET A 155 -4.77 -1.41 -14.57
C MET A 155 -5.28 0.00 -14.24
N SER A 156 -6.50 0.31 -14.70
CA SER A 156 -7.17 1.56 -14.31
C SER A 156 -7.43 1.59 -12.81
N ALA A 157 -7.67 2.77 -12.25
CA ALA A 157 -8.02 2.92 -10.84
C ALA A 157 -9.33 2.17 -10.51
N GLU A 158 -10.32 2.29 -11.40
CA GLU A 158 -11.62 1.64 -11.26
C GLU A 158 -11.48 0.11 -11.24
N ASP A 159 -10.68 -0.48 -12.13
CA ASP A 159 -10.47 -1.93 -12.16
C ASP A 159 -9.78 -2.43 -10.88
N LYS A 160 -8.81 -1.66 -10.38
CA LYS A 160 -8.12 -2.02 -9.13
C LYS A 160 -9.08 -2.01 -7.95
N ASP A 161 -9.91 -0.98 -7.86
CA ASP A 161 -10.90 -0.85 -6.78
C ASP A 161 -11.92 -1.98 -6.85
N GLN A 162 -12.39 -2.36 -8.05
CA GLN A 162 -13.29 -3.50 -8.23
C GLN A 162 -12.65 -4.81 -7.78
N VAL A 163 -11.40 -5.08 -8.15
CA VAL A 163 -10.70 -6.31 -7.70
C VAL A 163 -10.51 -6.31 -6.19
N MET A 164 -10.11 -5.18 -5.60
CA MET A 164 -9.94 -5.07 -4.15
C MET A 164 -11.27 -5.24 -3.41
N GLN A 165 -12.37 -4.74 -3.96
CA GLN A 165 -13.70 -4.91 -3.39
C GLN A 165 -14.14 -6.38 -3.43
N LYS A 166 -13.99 -7.06 -4.57
CA LYS A 166 -14.27 -8.50 -4.70
C LYS A 166 -13.45 -9.34 -3.72
N PHE A 167 -12.19 -8.97 -3.50
CA PHE A 167 -11.35 -9.61 -2.50
C PHE A 167 -11.88 -9.36 -1.09
N SER A 168 -12.18 -8.11 -0.73
CA SER A 168 -12.79 -7.80 0.58
C SER A 168 -14.08 -8.59 0.84
N ASP A 169 -14.92 -8.74 -0.18
CA ASP A 169 -16.21 -9.41 -0.11
C ASP A 169 -16.12 -10.95 -0.19
N HIS A 170 -14.90 -11.51 -0.25
CA HIS A 170 -14.61 -12.94 -0.37
C HIS A 170 -15.20 -13.58 -1.65
N GLU A 171 -15.44 -12.77 -2.68
CA GLU A 171 -15.81 -13.27 -4.01
C GLU A 171 -14.60 -13.95 -4.67
N ILE A 172 -13.41 -13.39 -4.46
CA ILE A 172 -12.09 -13.94 -4.81
C ILE A 172 -11.22 -14.14 -3.54
N TYR A 173 -10.25 -15.04 -3.58
CA TYR A 173 -9.43 -15.41 -2.42
C TYR A 173 -7.99 -15.77 -2.75
#